data_AF-A0A2V2UEN4-F1
#
_entry.id   AF-A0A2V2UEN4-F1
#
_cell.length_a   1.000
_cell.length_b   1.000
_cell.length_c   1.000
_cell.angle_alpha   90.00
_cell.angle_beta   90.00
_cell.angle_gamma   90.00
#
_symmetry.space_group_name_H-M   'P 1'
#
loop_
_entity.id
_entity.type
_entity.pdbx_description
1 polymer ?
#
loop_
_entity_poly.entity_id
_entity_poly.type
_entity_poly.pdbx_seq_one_letter_code
_entity_poly.pdbx_strand_id
1 'polypeptide(L)'
;MTRNQSKSNFIEQIRSDLSNTIDTILNHPYLYALEKKELSKVKLEMFVCEQYHIITNDKRNFAFTISKASSDVASKLFTDCLDVELNALGNLTIMAEELIIDKMKIEDYEQLAGCQAYTNYLTRLAVYGF
;
A
#
# COMPACT_ATOMS: atom_id res chain seq x y z
N MET A 1 18.14 31.27 -9.56
CA MET A 1 17.86 29.82 -9.64
C MET A 1 16.62 29.62 -10.50
N THR A 2 16.67 28.77 -11.53
CA THR A 2 15.50 28.51 -12.37
C THR A 2 14.46 27.69 -11.61
N ARG A 3 13.17 27.89 -11.90
CA ARG A 3 12.04 27.22 -11.22
C ARG A 3 12.15 25.68 -11.20
N ASN A 4 12.82 25.09 -12.18
CA ASN A 4 13.08 23.64 -12.23
C ASN A 4 14.19 23.17 -11.28
N GLN A 5 15.27 23.95 -11.09
CA GLN A 5 16.31 23.63 -10.09
C GLN A 5 15.75 23.67 -8.66
N SER A 6 14.88 24.64 -8.35
CA SER A 6 14.26 24.76 -7.03
C SER A 6 13.30 23.60 -6.71
N LYS A 7 12.52 23.12 -7.68
CA LYS A 7 11.64 21.94 -7.51
C LYS A 7 12.44 20.65 -7.30
N SER A 8 13.52 20.47 -8.06
CA SER A 8 14.41 19.32 -7.91
C SER A 8 15.01 19.27 -6.51
N ASN A 9 15.50 20.41 -6.00
CA ASN A 9 16.06 20.48 -4.65
C ASN A 9 15.04 20.16 -3.55
N PHE A 10 13.77 20.51 -3.74
CA PHE A 10 12.73 20.19 -2.75
C PHE A 10 12.40 18.70 -2.69
N ILE A 11 12.30 18.03 -3.84
CA ILE A 11 12.07 16.57 -3.89
C ILE A 11 13.24 15.82 -3.26
N GLU A 12 14.48 16.24 -3.55
CA GLU A 12 15.67 15.64 -2.93
C GLU A 12 15.69 15.88 -1.41
N GLN A 13 15.24 17.04 -0.94
CA GLN A 13 15.10 17.29 0.50
C GLN A 13 14.10 16.33 1.15
N ILE A 14 12.90 16.16 0.56
CA ILE A 14 11.91 15.19 1.08
C ILE A 14 12.49 13.78 1.12
N ARG A 15 13.20 13.37 0.06
CA ARG A 15 13.86 12.05 0.01
C ARG A 15 14.90 11.92 1.12
N SER A 16 15.71 12.94 1.34
CA SER A 16 16.70 12.98 2.42
C SER A 16 16.02 12.89 3.79
N ASP A 17 14.94 13.64 4.01
CA ASP A 17 14.23 13.68 5.28
C ASP A 17 13.57 12.33 5.61
N LEU A 18 13.11 11.60 4.59
CA LEU A 18 12.46 10.29 4.74
C LEU A 18 13.43 9.11 4.66
N SER A 19 14.71 9.34 4.34
CA SER A 19 15.71 8.29 4.08
C SER A 19 15.75 7.22 5.19
N ASN A 20 15.88 7.64 6.45
CA ASN A 20 15.91 6.72 7.59
C ASN A 20 14.65 5.84 7.70
N THR A 21 13.48 6.39 7.37
CA THR A 21 12.21 5.64 7.40
C THR A 21 12.18 4.63 6.26
N ILE A 22 12.57 5.06 5.05
CA ILE A 22 12.67 4.19 3.88
C ILE A 22 13.63 3.04 4.16
N ASP A 23 14.82 3.34 4.69
CA ASP A 23 15.84 2.34 5.03
C ASP A 23 15.33 1.35 6.08
N THR A 24 14.57 1.81 7.08
CA THR A 24 13.98 0.94 8.10
C THR A 24 12.96 -0.04 7.51
N ILE A 25 12.14 0.41 6.56
CA ILE A 25 11.15 -0.42 5.88
C ILE A 25 11.84 -1.45 4.97
N LEU A 26 12.81 -0.99 4.16
CA LEU A 26 13.51 -1.84 3.19
C LEU A 26 14.44 -2.87 3.84
N ASN A 27 14.95 -2.59 5.04
CA ASN A 27 15.80 -3.51 5.80
C ASN A 27 15.05 -4.15 6.99
N HIS A 28 13.72 -4.19 6.93
CA HIS A 28 12.94 -4.76 8.04
C HIS A 28 13.22 -6.28 8.19
N PRO A 29 13.41 -6.82 9.41
CA PRO A 29 13.71 -8.24 9.66
C PRO A 29 12.75 -9.24 9.00
N TYR A 30 11.50 -8.83 8.77
CA TYR A 30 10.52 -9.63 8.04
C TYR A 30 10.99 -10.02 6.64
N LEU A 31 11.62 -9.09 5.90
CA LEU A 31 12.07 -9.33 4.53
C LEU A 31 13.23 -10.32 4.49
N TYR A 32 14.21 -10.19 5.41
CA TYR A 32 15.30 -11.16 5.53
C TYR A 32 14.79 -12.57 5.90
N ALA A 33 13.84 -12.67 6.82
CA ALA A 33 13.23 -13.95 7.19
C ALA A 33 12.43 -14.55 6.02
N LEU A 34 11.78 -13.72 5.21
CA LEU A 34 11.06 -14.15 4.01
C LEU A 34 12.03 -14.75 2.98
N GLU A 35 13.14 -14.05 2.68
CA GLU A 35 14.17 -14.50 1.72
C GLU A 35 14.79 -15.85 2.13
N LYS A 36 15.03 -16.04 3.43
CA LYS A 36 15.57 -17.29 3.98
C LYS A 36 14.54 -18.41 4.15
N LYS A 37 13.26 -18.15 3.82
CA LYS A 37 12.14 -19.09 4.05
C LYS A 37 11.96 -19.48 5.52
N GLU A 38 12.28 -18.56 6.43
CA GLU A 38 12.19 -18.75 7.88
C GLU A 38 10.84 -18.28 8.45
N LEU A 39 9.98 -17.66 7.62
CA LEU A 39 8.63 -17.28 8.03
C LEU A 39 7.72 -18.49 8.14
N SER A 40 7.05 -18.61 9.28
CA SER A 40 5.98 -19.59 9.48
C SER A 40 4.78 -19.30 8.58
N LYS A 41 4.06 -20.36 8.16
CA LYS A 41 2.80 -20.25 7.43
C LYS A 41 1.82 -19.26 8.06
N VAL A 42 1.64 -19.29 9.38
CA VAL A 42 0.72 -18.39 10.12
C VAL A 42 1.04 -16.91 9.87
N LYS A 43 2.32 -16.53 9.80
CA LYS A 43 2.71 -15.13 9.50
C LYS A 43 2.40 -14.74 8.07
N LEU A 44 2.55 -15.67 7.12
CA LEU A 44 2.18 -15.44 5.72
C LEU A 44 0.65 -15.34 5.57
N GLU A 45 -0.11 -16.16 6.31
CA GLU A 45 -1.58 -16.05 6.35
C GLU A 45 -2.02 -14.69 6.92
N MET A 46 -1.43 -14.24 8.02
CA MET A 46 -1.69 -12.90 8.57
C MET A 46 -1.36 -11.81 7.54
N PHE A 47 -0.23 -11.91 6.84
CA PHE A 47 0.12 -10.97 5.77
C PHE A 47 -0.96 -10.93 4.69
N VAL A 48 -1.43 -12.08 4.20
CA VAL A 48 -2.51 -12.15 3.21
C VAL A 48 -3.78 -11.49 3.72
N CYS A 49 -4.23 -11.82 4.93
CA CYS A 49 -5.47 -11.27 5.46
C CYS A 49 -5.39 -9.74 5.67
N GLU A 50 -4.31 -9.24 6.27
CA GLU A 50 -4.13 -7.79 6.48
C GLU A 50 -4.05 -7.03 5.15
N GLN A 51 -3.25 -7.52 4.21
CA GLN A 51 -3.08 -6.87 2.90
C GLN A 51 -4.37 -6.90 2.09
N TYR A 52 -5.19 -7.94 2.19
CA TYR A 52 -6.46 -8.00 1.48
C TYR A 52 -7.36 -6.83 1.86
N HIS A 53 -7.48 -6.53 3.16
CA HIS A 53 -8.30 -5.42 3.66
C HIS A 53 -7.70 -4.05 3.31
N ILE A 54 -6.38 -3.89 3.46
CA ILE A 54 -5.65 -2.66 3.10
C ILE A 54 -5.84 -2.34 1.62
N ILE A 55 -5.49 -3.27 0.73
CA ILE A 55 -5.54 -3.09 -0.73
C ILE A 55 -6.99 -2.90 -1.19
N THR A 56 -7.94 -3.64 -0.60
CA THR A 56 -9.37 -3.47 -0.93
C THR A 56 -9.86 -2.07 -0.57
N ASN A 57 -9.41 -1.51 0.55
CA ASN A 57 -9.75 -0.14 0.94
C ASN A 57 -9.03 0.90 0.07
N ASP A 58 -7.74 0.72 -0.20
CA ASP A 58 -6.93 1.62 -1.03
C ASP A 58 -7.46 1.70 -2.46
N LYS A 59 -7.89 0.57 -3.03
CA LYS A 59 -8.63 0.52 -4.30
C LYS A 59 -9.85 1.46 -4.29
N ARG A 60 -10.65 1.47 -3.22
CA ARG A 60 -11.81 2.37 -3.09
C ARG A 60 -11.37 3.82 -2.94
N ASN A 61 -10.31 4.08 -2.16
CA ASN A 61 -9.75 5.41 -1.95
C ASN A 61 -9.26 6.02 -3.28
N PHE A 62 -8.56 5.26 -4.12
CA PHE A 62 -8.11 5.73 -5.43
C PHE A 62 -9.28 5.96 -6.39
N ALA A 63 -10.26 5.06 -6.44
CA ALA A 63 -11.47 5.26 -7.24
C ALA A 63 -12.21 6.56 -6.83
N PHE A 64 -12.34 6.81 -5.53
CA PHE A 64 -12.93 8.05 -5.02
C PHE A 64 -12.09 9.27 -5.42
N THR A 65 -10.77 9.18 -5.27
CA THR A 65 -9.85 10.26 -5.59
C THR A 65 -9.88 10.62 -7.08
N ILE A 66 -9.96 9.64 -7.98
CA ILE A 66 -10.13 9.86 -9.43
C ILE A 66 -11.39 10.70 -9.70
N SER A 67 -12.50 10.42 -9.00
CA SER A 67 -13.76 11.18 -9.16
C SER A 67 -13.66 12.64 -8.70
N LYS A 68 -12.64 12.98 -7.92
CA LYS A 68 -12.38 14.33 -7.38
C LYS A 68 -11.21 15.04 -8.05
N ALA A 69 -10.48 14.37 -8.94
CA ALA A 69 -9.27 14.92 -9.54
C ALA A 69 -9.58 16.19 -10.35
N SER A 70 -8.84 17.27 -10.09
CA SER A 70 -9.03 18.58 -10.75
C SER A 70 -8.25 18.74 -12.05
N SER A 71 -7.46 17.72 -12.44
CA SER A 71 -6.63 17.74 -13.65
C SER A 71 -6.45 16.34 -14.23
N ASP A 72 -6.25 16.28 -15.55
CA ASP A 72 -6.00 15.02 -16.27
C ASP A 72 -4.73 14.31 -15.79
N VAL A 73 -3.70 15.08 -15.41
CA VAL A 73 -2.45 14.52 -14.87
C VAL A 73 -2.69 13.80 -13.55
N ALA A 74 -3.44 14.42 -12.63
CA ALA A 74 -3.79 13.80 -11.36
C ALA A 74 -4.71 12.59 -11.58
N SER A 75 -5.72 12.73 -12.44
CA SER A 75 -6.65 11.64 -12.78
C SER A 75 -5.91 10.42 -13.34
N LYS A 76 -4.96 10.64 -14.26
CA LYS A 76 -4.14 9.56 -14.82
C LYS A 76 -3.26 8.91 -13.75
N LEU A 77 -2.58 9.69 -12.92
CA LEU A 77 -1.77 9.17 -11.81
C LEU A 77 -2.58 8.24 -10.90
N PHE A 78 -3.76 8.67 -10.45
CA PHE A 78 -4.57 7.86 -9.55
C PHE A 78 -5.24 6.67 -10.23
N THR A 79 -5.49 6.75 -11.54
CA THR A 79 -5.88 5.59 -12.35
C THR A 79 -4.77 4.54 -12.37
N ASP A 80 -3.51 4.96 -12.57
CA ASP A 80 -2.37 4.04 -12.51
C ASP A 80 -2.22 3.39 -11.12
N CYS A 81 -2.44 4.15 -10.04
CA CYS A 81 -2.49 3.61 -8.68
C CYS A 81 -3.61 2.57 -8.50
N LEU A 82 -4.82 2.86 -9.01
CA LEU A 82 -5.94 1.92 -8.94
C LEU A 82 -5.63 0.60 -9.66
N ASP A 83 -5.00 0.67 -10.83
CA ASP A 83 -4.59 -0.52 -11.60
C ASP A 83 -3.55 -1.35 -10.83
N VAL A 84 -2.62 -0.71 -10.11
CA VAL A 84 -1.67 -1.40 -9.24
C VAL A 84 -2.40 -2.16 -8.12
N GLU A 85 -3.37 -1.55 -7.45
CA GLU A 85 -4.14 -2.23 -6.39
C GLU A 85 -4.94 -3.43 -6.92
N LEU A 86 -5.51 -3.32 -8.12
CA LEU A 86 -6.22 -4.44 -8.76
C LEU A 86 -5.28 -5.62 -9.05
N ASN A 87 -4.08 -5.34 -9.58
CA ASN A 87 -3.07 -6.36 -9.81
C ASN A 87 -2.56 -6.98 -8.50
N ALA A 88 -2.39 -6.17 -7.47
CA ALA A 88 -1.98 -6.63 -6.14
C ALA A 88 -3.00 -7.58 -5.52
N LEU A 89 -4.31 -7.30 -5.61
CA LEU A 89 -5.37 -8.23 -5.19
C LEU A 89 -5.31 -9.56 -5.94
N GLY A 90 -5.06 -9.52 -7.25
CA GLY A 90 -4.89 -10.72 -8.07
C GLY A 90 -3.74 -11.60 -7.56
N ASN A 91 -2.57 -10.99 -7.35
CA ASN A 91 -1.39 -11.70 -6.83
C ASN A 91 -1.61 -12.23 -5.41
N LEU A 92 -2.31 -11.46 -4.57
CA LEU A 92 -2.62 -11.87 -3.20
C LEU A 92 -3.60 -13.06 -3.17
N THR A 93 -4.52 -13.12 -4.13
CA THR A 93 -5.43 -14.27 -4.30
C THR A 93 -4.64 -15.53 -4.65
N ILE A 94 -3.67 -15.45 -5.56
CA ILE A 94 -2.78 -16.58 -5.89
C ILE A 94 -2.01 -17.03 -4.63
N MET A 95 -1.47 -16.09 -3.87
CA MET A 95 -0.77 -16.42 -2.62
C MET A 95 -1.69 -17.08 -1.59
N ALA A 96 -2.95 -16.64 -1.48
CA ALA A 96 -3.95 -17.26 -0.61
C ALA A 96 -4.25 -18.71 -1.00
N GLU A 97 -4.37 -18.98 -2.29
CA GLU A 97 -4.60 -20.33 -2.85
C GLU A 97 -3.43 -21.27 -2.53
N GLU A 98 -2.19 -20.82 -2.78
CA GLU A 98 -0.98 -21.59 -2.47
C GLU A 98 -0.81 -21.88 -0.97
N LEU A 99 -1.27 -20.96 -0.13
CA LEU A 99 -1.29 -21.13 1.33
C LEU A 99 -2.53 -21.90 1.82
N ILE A 100 -3.46 -22.28 0.93
CA ILE A 100 -4.70 -23.00 1.28
C ILE A 100 -5.48 -22.22 2.34
N ILE A 101 -5.64 -20.91 2.12
CA ILE A 101 -6.43 -20.04 3.00
C ILE A 101 -7.86 -20.01 2.47
N ASP A 102 -8.82 -20.32 3.33
CA ASP A 102 -10.23 -20.16 3.00
C ASP A 102 -10.55 -18.68 2.73
N LYS A 103 -11.25 -18.42 1.64
CA LYS A 103 -11.71 -17.08 1.28
C LYS A 103 -12.55 -16.45 2.40
N MET A 104 -13.43 -17.22 3.05
CA MET A 104 -14.23 -16.70 4.17
C MET A 104 -13.34 -16.25 5.33
N LYS A 105 -12.23 -16.97 5.59
CA LYS A 105 -11.26 -16.58 6.61
C LYS A 105 -10.60 -15.23 6.31
N ILE A 106 -10.40 -14.89 5.04
CA ILE A 106 -9.83 -13.60 4.64
C ILE A 106 -10.86 -12.48 4.83
N GLU A 107 -12.09 -12.71 4.36
CA GLU A 107 -13.17 -11.72 4.42
C GLU A 107 -13.59 -11.40 5.87
N ASP A 108 -13.66 -12.41 6.74
CA ASP A 108 -14.06 -12.29 8.14
C ASP A 108 -12.88 -12.03 9.11
N TYR A 109 -11.67 -11.83 8.57
CA TYR A 109 -10.48 -11.64 9.40
C TYR A 109 -10.56 -10.35 10.24
N GLU A 110 -10.39 -10.49 11.56
CA GLU A 110 -10.26 -9.36 12.49
C GLU A 110 -8.90 -8.68 12.29
N GLN A 111 -8.91 -7.46 11.74
CA GLN A 111 -7.70 -6.74 11.39
C GLN A 111 -6.97 -6.19 12.61
N LEU A 112 -5.64 -6.24 12.60
CA LEU A 112 -4.83 -5.57 13.61
C LEU A 112 -4.89 -4.05 13.41
N ALA A 113 -5.30 -3.32 14.45
CA ALA A 113 -5.43 -1.86 14.40
C ALA A 113 -4.17 -1.15 13.87
N GLY A 114 -2.98 -1.65 14.22
CA GLY A 114 -1.71 -1.11 13.74
C GLY A 114 -1.50 -1.25 12.23
N CYS A 115 -1.98 -2.35 11.62
CA CYS A 115 -1.90 -2.58 10.18
C CYS A 115 -2.84 -1.64 9.41
N GLN A 116 -3.96 -1.27 10.02
CA GLN A 116 -4.97 -0.42 9.39
C GLN A 116 -4.68 1.08 9.48
N ALA A 117 -3.64 1.50 10.22
CA ALA A 117 -3.31 2.91 10.40
C ALA A 117 -3.00 3.63 9.09
N TYR A 118 -2.23 3.00 8.19
CA TYR A 118 -1.87 3.57 6.89
C TYR A 118 -3.10 3.76 5.99
N THR A 119 -3.89 2.70 5.79
CA THR A 119 -5.04 2.77 4.86
C THR A 119 -6.12 3.73 5.38
N ASN A 120 -6.32 3.82 6.70
CA ASN A 120 -7.22 4.80 7.30
C ASN A 120 -6.72 6.25 7.11
N TYR A 121 -5.40 6.46 7.20
CA TYR A 121 -4.82 7.76 6.89
C TYR A 121 -5.02 8.11 5.41
N LEU A 122 -4.85 7.15 4.49
CA LEU A 122 -5.12 7.36 3.07
C LEU A 122 -6.60 7.67 2.81
N THR A 123 -7.53 6.97 3.47
CA THR A 123 -8.97 7.29 3.39
C THR A 123 -9.25 8.73 3.85
N ARG A 124 -8.64 9.16 4.96
CA ARG A 124 -8.78 10.56 5.41
C ARG A 124 -8.28 11.54 4.34
N LEU A 125 -7.15 11.28 3.70
CA LEU A 125 -6.65 12.13 2.61
C LEU A 125 -7.56 12.09 1.39
N ALA A 126 -8.07 10.93 1.00
CA ALA A 126 -8.98 10.79 -0.13
C ALA A 126 -10.27 11.59 0.08
N VAL A 127 -10.82 11.56 1.31
CA VAL A 127 -12.10 12.21 1.63
C VAL A 127 -11.95 13.70 1.92
N TYR A 128 -10.86 14.13 2.58
CA TYR A 128 -10.71 15.48 3.12
C TYR A 128 -9.46 16.24 2.64
N GLY A 129 -8.61 15.62 1.83
CA GLY A 129 -7.34 16.20 1.37
C GLY A 129 -7.44 17.03 0.09
N PHE A 130 -8.63 17.13 -0.51
CA PHE A 130 -8.92 17.88 -1.73
C PHE A 130 -9.80 19.10 -1.43
#